data_AF-A0A6P4XSN6-F1
#
_entry.id   AF-A0A6P4XSN6-F1
#
_cell.length_a   1.000
_cell.length_b   1.000
_cell.length_c   1.000
_cell.angle_alpha   90.00
_cell.angle_beta   90.00
_cell.angle_gamma   90.00
#
_symmetry.space_group_name_H-M   'P 1'
#
loop_
_entity.id
_entity.type
_entity.pdbx_description
1 polymer ?
#
loop_
_entity_poly.entity_id
_entity_poly.type
_entity_poly.pdbx_seq_one_letter_code
_entity_poly.pdbx_strand_id
1 'polypeptide(L)'
;MAAAGFRVSPFRKLLNKIADNLTDRDMTTLKFLCGDKIPKSVLGGIPDGKAMFAELLSRRVILEGDLTALEDLLLECNREDLVYLLEEFREENNVDRGRAPPGGVQQAAGMPPRRDGTAPVVGSMSELHRAILRDHHAVLVRDMHTRHVLPHLLGTGVLTDRLEAEILNTGGSRQAMNEALLQVLPTRGDQAFRQFCTALRTGSQQDYLATALEQAENTAQGLDRIPQPLVMTDSEGPAYPHTDFSLQEATSYHTASILHFQFDPNTAHHDIRLSHNNTTVHRETIKNDRKKNSFSRDRFVDTRFLPNPTVLGDVSVSSGVYYWEVNVSGLTYRIGVAYENAPRHVCLGDNNTSWCLVHSSMERSGRHNGKSFPLEIPSPERLGVLLDYRGGRLSFCDVDRRRILHTFLAHFSQPLYPAFSVWDGELSLVSVSHVPRFL
;
A
#
# COMPACT_ATOMS: atom_id res chain seq x y z
N MET A 1 15.45 53.99 -13.77
CA MET A 1 16.02 52.63 -13.70
C MET A 1 15.25 51.86 -12.65
N ALA A 2 14.36 50.95 -13.07
CA ALA A 2 13.61 50.10 -12.15
C ALA A 2 14.31 48.73 -12.07
N ALA A 3 14.68 48.32 -10.85
CA ALA A 3 15.29 47.03 -10.57
C ALA A 3 14.28 45.91 -10.82
N ALA A 4 14.50 45.12 -11.87
CA ALA A 4 13.74 43.90 -12.13
C ALA A 4 14.16 42.84 -11.10
N GLY A 5 13.36 42.66 -10.04
CA GLY A 5 13.51 41.55 -9.13
C GLY A 5 13.34 40.23 -9.87
N PHE A 6 14.41 39.42 -9.91
CA PHE A 6 14.41 38.07 -10.47
C PHE A 6 13.35 37.21 -9.76
N ARG A 7 12.17 37.01 -10.36
CA ARG A 7 11.22 35.99 -9.89
C ARG A 7 11.75 34.63 -10.33
N VAL A 8 12.18 33.81 -9.38
CA VAL A 8 12.53 32.39 -9.62
C VAL A 8 11.29 31.69 -10.18
N SER A 9 11.41 31.04 -11.35
CA SER A 9 10.28 30.36 -12.00
C SER A 9 9.70 29.27 -11.08
N PRO A 10 8.37 29.02 -11.11
CA PRO A 10 7.74 28.00 -10.28
C PRO A 10 8.41 26.63 -10.41
N PHE A 11 8.80 26.27 -11.63
CA PHE A 11 9.53 25.03 -11.92
C PHE A 11 10.91 24.99 -11.24
N ARG A 12 11.64 26.12 -11.18
CA ARG A 12 12.89 26.19 -10.41
C ARG A 12 12.69 26.10 -8.91
N LYS A 13 11.54 26.55 -8.37
CA LYS A 13 11.19 26.34 -6.96
C LYS A 13 10.94 24.87 -6.67
N LEU A 14 10.26 24.16 -7.56
CA LEU A 14 10.08 22.71 -7.49
C LEU A 14 11.43 21.98 -7.49
N LEU A 15 12.31 22.31 -8.44
CA LEU A 15 13.65 21.70 -8.50
C LEU A 15 14.48 21.95 -7.24
N ASN A 16 14.36 23.14 -6.63
CA ASN A 16 15.02 23.43 -5.36
C ASN A 16 14.44 22.61 -4.20
N LYS A 17 13.12 22.45 -4.13
CA LYS A 17 12.47 21.57 -3.13
C LYS A 17 12.92 20.13 -3.28
N ILE A 18 12.98 19.62 -4.52
CA ILE A 18 13.45 18.27 -4.81
C ILE A 18 14.93 18.15 -4.40
N ALA A 19 15.77 19.11 -4.82
CA ALA A 19 17.18 19.14 -4.48
C ALA A 19 17.46 19.12 -2.98
N ASP A 20 16.66 19.85 -2.20
CA ASP A 20 16.78 19.90 -0.73
C ASP A 20 16.42 18.56 -0.05
N ASN A 21 15.73 17.66 -0.77
CA ASN A 21 15.39 16.32 -0.30
C ASN A 21 16.29 15.21 -0.86
N LEU A 22 17.25 15.52 -1.75
CA LEU A 22 18.20 14.53 -2.28
C LEU A 22 19.33 14.26 -1.28
N THR A 23 19.68 12.99 -1.11
CA THR A 23 20.81 12.54 -0.27
C THR A 23 22.11 12.42 -1.07
N ASP A 24 23.26 12.27 -0.40
CA ASP A 24 24.55 12.01 -1.07
C ASP A 24 24.54 10.72 -1.92
N ARG A 25 23.74 9.73 -1.50
CA ARG A 25 23.52 8.50 -2.26
C ARG A 25 22.73 8.79 -3.54
N ASP A 26 21.66 9.57 -3.46
CA ASP A 26 20.86 9.98 -4.61
C ASP A 26 21.70 10.80 -5.60
N MET A 27 22.55 11.68 -5.07
CA MET A 27 23.51 12.44 -5.86
C MET A 27 24.52 11.54 -6.58
N THR A 28 24.94 10.44 -5.96
CA THR A 28 25.82 9.45 -6.59
C THR A 28 25.09 8.72 -7.71
N THR A 29 23.84 8.32 -7.49
CA THR A 29 22.99 7.67 -8.51
C THR A 29 22.69 8.62 -9.67
N LEU A 30 22.29 9.87 -9.41
CA LEU A 30 22.03 10.88 -10.43
C LEU A 30 23.27 11.15 -11.29
N LYS A 31 24.46 11.24 -10.69
CA LYS A 31 25.72 11.38 -11.42
C LYS A 31 26.00 10.16 -12.30
N PHE A 32 25.68 8.96 -11.82
CA PHE A 32 25.82 7.74 -12.61
C PHE A 32 24.86 7.70 -13.80
N LEU A 33 23.56 7.93 -13.57
CA LEU A 33 22.51 7.94 -14.59
C LEU A 33 22.74 9.01 -15.67
N CYS A 34 23.28 10.17 -15.26
CA CYS A 34 23.61 11.25 -16.18
C CYS A 34 24.98 11.07 -16.85
N GLY A 35 25.73 10.01 -16.54
CA GLY A 35 27.09 9.77 -17.04
C GLY A 35 27.21 9.64 -18.55
N ASP A 36 26.14 9.20 -19.21
CA ASP A 36 26.08 9.07 -20.68
C ASP A 36 25.71 10.39 -21.38
N LYS A 37 25.12 11.33 -20.64
CA LYS A 37 24.63 12.63 -21.15
C LYS A 37 25.51 13.81 -20.70
N ILE A 38 26.31 13.65 -19.63
CA ILE A 38 27.15 14.68 -19.03
C ILE A 38 28.56 14.13 -18.81
N PRO A 39 29.63 14.82 -19.24
CA PRO A 39 31.00 14.38 -19.04
C PRO A 39 31.35 14.16 -17.56
N LYS A 40 32.05 13.06 -17.25
CA LYS A 40 32.46 12.70 -15.88
C LYS A 40 33.30 13.77 -15.17
N SER A 41 34.08 14.56 -15.92
CA SER A 41 34.85 15.70 -15.39
C SER A 41 33.96 16.81 -14.83
N VAL A 42 32.76 16.98 -15.39
CA VAL A 42 31.76 17.97 -14.95
C VAL A 42 30.96 17.39 -13.78
N LEU A 43 30.50 16.15 -13.88
CA LEU A 43 29.75 15.47 -12.82
C LEU A 43 30.52 15.36 -11.50
N GLY A 44 31.84 15.15 -11.57
CA GLY A 44 32.71 15.12 -10.40
C GLY A 44 32.79 16.45 -9.64
N GLY A 45 32.55 17.57 -10.32
CA GLY A 45 32.58 18.92 -9.76
C GLY A 45 31.25 19.43 -9.19
N ILE A 46 30.16 18.66 -9.29
CA ILE A 46 28.83 19.08 -8.83
C ILE A 46 28.68 18.77 -7.32
N PRO A 47 28.54 19.78 -6.44
CA PRO A 47 28.55 19.58 -4.99
C PRO A 47 27.20 19.14 -4.41
N ASP A 48 26.08 19.52 -5.02
CA ASP A 48 24.74 19.32 -4.45
C ASP A 48 23.65 19.19 -5.53
N GLY A 49 22.43 18.87 -5.10
CA GLY A 49 21.28 18.68 -5.98
C GLY A 49 20.87 19.94 -6.75
N LYS A 50 21.10 21.14 -6.18
CA LYS A 50 20.75 22.41 -6.84
C LYS A 50 21.67 22.66 -8.02
N ALA A 51 22.96 22.44 -7.84
CA ALA A 51 23.95 22.48 -8.90
C ALA A 51 23.70 21.38 -9.94
N MET A 52 23.25 20.19 -9.53
CA MET A 52 22.90 19.09 -10.43
C MET A 52 21.76 19.47 -11.37
N PHE A 53 20.63 19.96 -10.84
CA PHE A 53 19.48 20.34 -11.67
C PHE A 53 19.76 21.58 -12.52
N ALA A 54 20.61 22.49 -12.06
CA ALA A 54 21.08 23.61 -12.88
C ALA A 54 21.87 23.11 -14.11
N GLU A 55 22.75 22.12 -13.92
CA GLU A 55 23.53 21.53 -15.01
C GLU A 55 22.63 20.73 -15.98
N LEU A 56 21.64 19.99 -15.46
CA LEU A 56 20.67 19.24 -16.26
C LEU A 56 19.82 20.16 -17.15
N LEU A 57 19.40 21.32 -16.63
CA LEU A 57 18.70 22.34 -17.41
C LEU A 57 19.59 23.00 -18.46
N SER A 58 20.82 23.34 -18.09
CA SER A 58 21.79 24.00 -18.99
C SER A 58 22.12 23.12 -20.21
N ARG A 59 22.18 21.81 -20.01
CA ARG A 59 22.44 20.81 -21.05
C ARG A 59 21.18 20.27 -21.73
N ARG A 60 19.99 20.74 -21.35
CA ARG A 60 18.68 20.29 -21.86
C ARG A 60 18.43 18.78 -21.69
N VAL A 61 18.96 18.20 -20.62
CA VAL A 61 18.62 16.82 -20.22
C VAL A 61 17.22 16.78 -19.63
N ILE A 62 16.85 17.83 -18.90
CA ILE A 62 15.48 18.16 -18.51
C ILE A 62 15.13 19.52 -19.12
N LEU A 63 13.86 19.71 -19.51
CA LEU A 63 13.36 20.96 -20.07
C LEU A 63 12.52 21.70 -19.02
N GLU A 64 12.45 23.03 -19.11
CA GLU A 64 11.66 23.84 -18.19
C GLU A 64 10.17 23.52 -18.35
N GLY A 65 9.55 22.96 -17.29
CA GLY A 65 8.16 22.52 -17.30
C GLY A 65 7.93 21.09 -17.78
N ASP A 66 8.99 20.37 -18.20
CA ASP A 66 8.89 18.95 -18.53
C ASP A 66 9.05 18.11 -17.27
N LEU A 67 7.90 17.67 -16.74
CA LEU A 67 7.84 16.83 -15.55
C LEU A 67 8.14 15.36 -15.86
N THR A 68 8.03 14.93 -17.12
CA THR A 68 8.18 13.50 -17.48
C THR A 68 9.63 13.05 -17.37
N ALA A 69 10.57 13.81 -17.95
CA ALA A 69 11.99 13.53 -17.84
C ALA A 69 12.51 13.63 -16.40
N LEU A 70 11.86 14.45 -15.57
CA LEU A 70 12.20 14.61 -14.15
C LEU A 70 11.64 13.46 -13.30
N GLU A 71 10.42 13.00 -13.60
CA GLU A 71 9.79 11.83 -13.00
C GLU A 71 10.61 10.57 -13.26
N ASP A 72 11.00 10.32 -14.52
CA ASP A 72 11.85 9.18 -14.89
C ASP A 72 13.17 9.17 -14.11
N LEU A 73 13.85 10.32 -13.98
CA LEU A 73 15.10 10.43 -13.22
C LEU A 73 14.91 10.16 -11.73
N LEU A 74 13.79 10.57 -11.13
CA LEU A 74 13.49 10.33 -9.71
C LEU A 74 13.10 8.88 -9.44
N LEU A 75 12.35 8.25 -10.35
CA LEU A 75 12.02 6.83 -10.30
C LEU A 75 13.28 5.96 -10.41
N GLU A 76 14.18 6.28 -11.34
CA GLU A 76 15.47 5.57 -11.46
C GLU A 76 16.39 5.80 -10.24
N CYS A 77 16.21 6.89 -9.50
CA CYS A 77 16.87 7.12 -8.21
C CYS A 77 16.17 6.42 -7.04
N ASN A 78 15.08 5.68 -7.28
CA ASN A 78 14.25 5.04 -6.26
C ASN A 78 13.71 6.06 -5.23
N ARG A 79 13.40 7.28 -5.70
CA ARG A 79 12.82 8.38 -4.91
C ARG A 79 11.37 8.63 -5.31
N GLU A 80 10.56 7.57 -5.27
CA GLU A 80 9.11 7.62 -5.50
C GLU A 80 8.39 8.59 -4.54
N ASP A 81 8.94 8.77 -3.34
CA ASP A 81 8.45 9.73 -2.34
C ASP A 81 8.48 11.19 -2.83
N LEU A 82 9.39 11.51 -3.76
CA LEU A 82 9.53 12.86 -4.33
C LEU A 82 8.71 13.06 -5.60
N VAL A 83 8.16 11.99 -6.20
CA VAL A 83 7.25 12.08 -7.35
C VAL A 83 5.96 12.80 -6.96
N TYR A 84 5.53 12.67 -5.70
CA TYR A 84 4.38 13.42 -5.15
C TYR A 84 4.55 14.94 -5.27
N LEU A 85 5.78 15.48 -5.17
CA LEU A 85 6.02 16.92 -5.37
C LEU A 85 5.84 17.35 -6.83
N LEU A 86 6.02 16.43 -7.79
CA LEU A 86 5.72 16.65 -9.20
C LEU A 86 4.21 16.67 -9.43
N GLU A 87 3.47 15.80 -8.75
CA GLU A 87 2.00 15.76 -8.79
C GLU A 87 1.39 17.03 -8.18
N GLU A 88 1.85 17.45 -7.00
CA GLU A 88 1.42 18.71 -6.35
C GLU A 88 1.69 19.93 -7.26
N PHE A 89 2.87 19.99 -7.89
CA PHE A 89 3.18 21.05 -8.83
C PHE A 89 2.30 21.00 -10.10
N ARG A 90 1.96 19.81 -10.59
CA ARG A 90 1.07 19.63 -11.75
C ARG A 90 -0.32 20.13 -11.43
N GLU A 91 -0.83 19.85 -10.24
CA GLU A 91 -2.13 20.31 -9.78
C GLU A 91 -2.18 21.83 -9.61
N GLU A 92 -1.19 22.43 -8.93
CA GLU A 92 -1.11 23.89 -8.71
C GLU A 92 -1.06 24.70 -10.02
N ASN A 93 -0.43 24.17 -11.08
CA ASN A 93 -0.27 24.87 -12.36
C ASN A 93 -1.41 24.58 -13.37
N ASN A 94 -2.34 23.67 -13.05
CA ASN A 94 -3.48 23.34 -13.93
C ASN A 94 -4.76 24.13 -13.58
N VAL A 95 -4.77 24.87 -12.46
CA VAL A 95 -5.95 25.62 -11.96
C VAL A 95 -6.28 26.87 -12.80
N ASP A 96 -5.36 27.36 -13.63
CA ASP A 96 -5.48 28.70 -14.26
C ASP A 96 -6.00 28.72 -15.72
N ARG A 97 -6.53 27.59 -16.24
CA ARG A 97 -7.03 27.51 -17.64
C ARG A 97 -8.52 27.20 -17.82
N GLY A 98 -9.33 27.27 -16.76
CA GLY A 98 -10.74 26.87 -16.82
C GLY A 98 -11.74 28.00 -16.52
N ARG A 99 -11.87 29.02 -17.38
CA ARG A 99 -13.05 29.91 -17.32
C ARG A 99 -13.48 30.41 -18.71
N ALA A 100 -14.52 29.80 -19.26
CA ALA A 100 -15.38 30.38 -20.29
C ALA A 100 -16.81 29.77 -20.21
N PRO A 101 -17.86 30.50 -20.65
CA PRO A 101 -19.22 30.49 -20.05
C PRO A 101 -20.22 29.53 -20.73
N PRO A 102 -21.44 29.32 -20.15
CA PRO A 102 -22.37 28.31 -20.63
C PRO A 102 -23.26 28.84 -21.77
N GLY A 103 -23.42 28.04 -22.82
CA GLY A 103 -24.34 28.29 -23.93
C GLY A 103 -25.10 27.04 -24.37
N GLY A 104 -26.40 27.02 -24.08
CA GLY A 104 -27.51 26.70 -24.99
C GLY A 104 -27.62 25.38 -25.78
N VAL A 105 -28.61 24.57 -25.38
CA VAL A 105 -29.70 23.89 -26.15
C VAL A 105 -29.41 23.17 -27.50
N GLN A 106 -29.81 21.90 -27.65
CA GLN A 106 -31.04 21.41 -28.34
C GLN A 106 -31.04 19.89 -28.71
N GLN A 107 -32.26 19.34 -28.81
CA GLN A 107 -32.67 17.95 -29.08
C GLN A 107 -32.70 17.55 -30.57
N ALA A 108 -32.66 16.23 -30.87
CA ALA A 108 -33.42 15.48 -31.91
C ALA A 108 -33.00 13.97 -31.85
N ALA A 109 -33.82 12.90 -31.75
CA ALA A 109 -35.04 12.39 -32.40
C ALA A 109 -34.83 11.48 -33.65
N GLY A 110 -35.17 10.17 -33.56
CA GLY A 110 -35.81 9.36 -34.64
C GLY A 110 -35.07 8.21 -35.40
N MET A 111 -35.24 6.94 -34.95
CA MET A 111 -35.59 5.61 -35.63
C MET A 111 -35.37 5.31 -37.16
N PRO A 112 -35.46 4.04 -37.69
CA PRO A 112 -34.82 2.71 -37.46
C PRO A 112 -34.39 1.97 -38.80
N PRO A 113 -34.51 0.62 -39.02
CA PRO A 113 -33.46 -0.43 -38.92
C PRO A 113 -33.11 -1.17 -40.25
N ARG A 114 -32.02 -1.98 -40.29
CA ARG A 114 -31.97 -3.41 -40.74
C ARG A 114 -30.57 -3.99 -41.05
N ARG A 115 -30.32 -5.13 -40.40
CA ARG A 115 -29.77 -6.45 -40.83
C ARG A 115 -28.33 -6.66 -41.37
N ASP A 116 -27.66 -7.51 -40.59
CA ASP A 116 -26.90 -8.72 -40.94
C ASP A 116 -25.54 -8.57 -41.63
N GLY A 117 -24.51 -8.53 -40.78
CA GLY A 117 -23.18 -9.06 -41.04
C GLY A 117 -22.71 -9.77 -39.77
N THR A 118 -22.72 -11.10 -39.79
CA THR A 118 -22.37 -11.99 -38.68
C THR A 118 -20.94 -11.78 -38.21
N ALA A 119 -20.76 -10.96 -37.18
CA ALA A 119 -19.70 -11.12 -36.19
C ALA A 119 -20.34 -11.76 -34.95
N PRO A 120 -19.66 -12.65 -34.22
CA PRO A 120 -20.25 -13.29 -33.05
C PRO A 120 -20.76 -12.19 -32.14
N VAL A 121 -22.02 -12.29 -31.72
CA VAL A 121 -22.57 -11.46 -30.65
C VAL A 121 -21.65 -11.72 -29.46
N VAL A 122 -20.70 -10.81 -29.25
CA VAL A 122 -19.84 -10.83 -28.08
C VAL A 122 -20.78 -10.45 -26.96
N GLY A 123 -21.37 -11.47 -26.35
CA GLY A 123 -22.30 -11.32 -25.24
C GLY A 123 -21.67 -10.39 -24.23
N SER A 124 -22.46 -9.49 -23.66
CA SER A 124 -21.98 -8.61 -22.61
C SER A 124 -21.40 -9.44 -21.47
N MET A 125 -20.30 -8.99 -20.87
CA MET A 125 -19.56 -9.72 -19.83
C MET A 125 -20.51 -10.23 -18.73
N SER A 126 -20.34 -11.43 -18.19
CA SER A 126 -21.18 -11.97 -17.13
C SER A 126 -21.19 -11.06 -15.89
N GLU A 127 -22.27 -11.10 -15.10
CA GLU A 127 -22.36 -10.27 -13.89
C GLU A 127 -21.25 -10.61 -12.90
N LEU A 128 -20.77 -11.85 -12.89
CA LEU A 128 -19.62 -12.28 -12.09
C LEU A 128 -18.36 -11.47 -12.45
N HIS A 129 -17.96 -11.44 -13.72
CA HIS A 129 -16.79 -10.67 -14.13
C HIS A 129 -16.99 -9.15 -14.02
N ARG A 130 -18.21 -8.65 -14.28
CA ARG A 130 -18.54 -7.23 -14.06
C ARG A 130 -18.40 -6.84 -12.60
N ALA A 131 -18.89 -7.68 -11.69
CA ALA A 131 -18.77 -7.46 -10.25
C ALA A 131 -17.29 -7.47 -9.84
N ILE A 132 -16.50 -8.43 -10.34
CA ILE A 132 -15.06 -8.48 -10.05
C ILE A 132 -14.34 -7.21 -10.52
N LEU A 133 -14.61 -6.75 -11.75
CA LEU A 133 -14.02 -5.49 -12.24
C LEU A 133 -14.48 -4.28 -11.43
N ARG A 134 -15.74 -4.26 -10.96
CA ARG A 134 -16.30 -3.19 -10.12
C ARG A 134 -15.65 -3.15 -8.75
N ASP A 135 -15.47 -4.30 -8.11
CA ASP A 135 -14.88 -4.43 -6.78
C ASP A 135 -13.39 -4.09 -6.79
N HIS A 136 -12.71 -4.34 -7.91
CA HIS A 136 -11.28 -4.02 -8.10
C HIS A 136 -11.05 -2.70 -8.84
N HIS A 137 -12.11 -1.94 -9.16
CA HIS A 137 -12.07 -0.75 -10.01
C HIS A 137 -11.05 0.27 -9.51
N ALA A 138 -11.10 0.61 -8.21
CA ALA A 138 -10.20 1.59 -7.61
C ALA A 138 -8.72 1.21 -7.72
N VAL A 139 -8.40 -0.08 -7.57
CA VAL A 139 -7.02 -0.59 -7.66
C VAL A 139 -6.56 -0.61 -9.12
N LEU A 140 -7.42 -1.03 -10.04
CA LEU A 140 -7.13 -1.03 -11.47
C LEU A 140 -6.92 0.40 -12.00
N VAL A 141 -7.73 1.38 -11.58
CA VAL A 141 -7.54 2.78 -11.97
C VAL A 141 -6.22 3.34 -11.41
N ARG A 142 -5.86 3.02 -10.17
CA ARG A 142 -4.66 3.56 -9.51
C ARG A 142 -3.37 2.93 -10.02
N ASP A 143 -3.36 1.62 -10.26
CA ASP A 143 -2.10 0.87 -10.38
C ASP A 143 -1.85 0.27 -11.78
N MET A 144 -2.89 0.12 -12.60
CA MET A 144 -2.73 -0.41 -13.96
C MET A 144 -1.95 0.57 -14.83
N HIS A 145 -1.12 0.06 -15.74
CA HIS A 145 -0.51 0.87 -16.79
C HIS A 145 -1.13 0.47 -18.12
N THR A 146 -2.20 1.17 -18.49
CA THR A 146 -2.98 0.90 -19.71
C THR A 146 -2.12 0.76 -20.98
N ARG A 147 -1.04 1.54 -21.13
CA ARG A 147 -0.14 1.45 -22.31
C ARG A 147 0.54 0.10 -22.50
N HIS A 148 0.73 -0.68 -21.43
CA HIS A 148 1.29 -2.03 -21.51
C HIS A 148 0.21 -3.09 -21.82
N VAL A 149 -1.04 -2.80 -21.47
CA VAL A 149 -2.18 -3.72 -21.61
C VAL A 149 -2.80 -3.62 -23.01
N LEU A 150 -2.87 -2.41 -23.58
CA LEU A 150 -3.52 -2.14 -24.88
C LEU A 150 -2.99 -2.99 -26.05
N PRO A 151 -1.67 -3.18 -26.26
CA PRO A 151 -1.16 -3.96 -27.39
C PRO A 151 -1.64 -5.42 -27.38
N HIS A 152 -1.76 -6.03 -26.19
CA HIS A 152 -2.27 -7.39 -26.04
C HIS A 152 -3.78 -7.47 -26.32
N LEU A 153 -4.55 -6.49 -25.85
CA LEU A 153 -6.00 -6.43 -26.08
C LEU A 153 -6.37 -6.16 -27.53
N LEU A 154 -5.51 -5.48 -28.30
CA LEU A 154 -5.66 -5.32 -29.75
C LEU A 154 -5.31 -6.60 -30.50
N GLY A 155 -4.17 -7.21 -30.16
CA GLY A 155 -3.72 -8.47 -30.78
C GLY A 155 -4.70 -9.62 -30.57
N THR A 156 -5.51 -9.58 -29.52
CA THR A 156 -6.56 -10.57 -29.21
C THR A 156 -7.94 -10.20 -29.76
N GLY A 157 -8.10 -9.03 -30.38
CA GLY A 157 -9.36 -8.55 -30.95
C GLY A 157 -10.39 -8.10 -29.91
N VAL A 158 -10.00 -7.92 -28.65
CA VAL A 158 -10.86 -7.40 -27.58
C VAL A 158 -11.14 -5.91 -27.79
N LEU A 159 -10.13 -5.17 -28.25
CA LEU A 159 -10.24 -3.77 -28.64
C LEU A 159 -10.07 -3.60 -30.16
N THR A 160 -10.60 -2.50 -30.70
CA THR A 160 -10.35 -2.06 -32.07
C THR A 160 -9.38 -0.88 -32.07
N ASP A 161 -8.66 -0.67 -33.17
CA ASP A 161 -7.71 0.45 -33.32
C ASP A 161 -8.35 1.82 -33.02
N ARG A 162 -9.65 1.94 -33.35
CA ARG A 162 -10.43 3.14 -33.06
C ARG A 162 -10.61 3.37 -31.55
N LEU A 163 -10.90 2.32 -30.79
CA LEU A 163 -11.10 2.42 -29.33
C LEU A 163 -9.78 2.61 -28.59
N GLU A 164 -8.70 2.00 -29.06
CA GLU A 164 -7.36 2.29 -28.54
C GLU A 164 -7.02 3.78 -28.71
N ALA A 165 -7.23 4.33 -29.90
CA ALA A 165 -6.99 5.74 -30.15
C ALA A 165 -7.87 6.64 -29.26
N GLU A 166 -9.13 6.28 -29.03
CA GLU A 166 -10.03 7.00 -28.10
C GLU A 166 -9.51 6.96 -26.65
N ILE A 167 -9.04 5.80 -26.18
CA ILE A 167 -8.46 5.61 -24.84
C ILE A 167 -7.15 6.40 -24.68
N LEU A 168 -6.25 6.35 -25.66
CA LEU A 168 -4.97 7.07 -25.62
C LEU A 168 -5.17 8.60 -25.69
N ASN A 169 -6.27 9.06 -26.29
CA ASN A 169 -6.60 10.48 -26.42
C ASN A 169 -7.43 11.04 -25.25
N THR A 170 -7.74 10.25 -24.19
CA THR A 170 -8.62 10.67 -23.08
C THR A 170 -7.98 11.66 -22.07
N GLY A 171 -7.18 12.63 -22.51
CA GLY A 171 -6.82 13.78 -21.67
C GLY A 171 -5.63 13.62 -20.71
N GLY A 172 -4.69 12.72 -20.98
CA GLY A 172 -3.29 12.87 -20.53
C GLY A 172 -2.93 12.42 -19.11
N SER A 173 -3.81 11.74 -18.37
CA SER A 173 -3.44 11.04 -17.12
C SER A 173 -3.56 9.53 -17.28
N ARG A 174 -2.69 8.77 -16.60
CA ARG A 174 -2.72 7.29 -16.58
C ARG A 174 -4.05 6.76 -16.06
N GLN A 175 -4.58 7.41 -15.03
CA GLN A 175 -5.87 7.06 -14.43
C GLN A 175 -7.05 7.27 -15.39
N ALA A 176 -7.06 8.35 -16.18
CA ALA A 176 -8.12 8.56 -17.18
C ALA A 176 -8.09 7.51 -18.30
N MET A 177 -6.90 7.08 -18.72
CA MET A 177 -6.75 5.98 -19.68
C MET A 177 -7.22 4.64 -19.07
N ASN A 178 -6.90 4.39 -17.80
CA ASN A 178 -7.37 3.21 -17.07
C ASN A 178 -8.90 3.19 -16.94
N GLU A 179 -9.50 4.31 -16.57
CA GLU A 179 -10.95 4.49 -16.45
C GLU A 179 -11.65 4.25 -17.80
N ALA A 180 -11.14 4.82 -18.88
CA ALA A 180 -11.68 4.64 -20.23
C ALA A 180 -11.63 3.17 -20.67
N LEU A 181 -10.54 2.46 -20.36
CA LEU A 181 -10.43 1.03 -20.65
C LEU A 181 -11.45 0.20 -19.83
N LEU A 182 -11.60 0.50 -18.54
CA LEU A 182 -12.53 -0.21 -17.64
C LEU A 182 -14.00 0.04 -17.96
N GLN A 183 -14.34 1.17 -18.60
CA GLN A 183 -15.67 1.44 -19.15
C GLN A 183 -15.96 0.57 -20.39
N VAL A 184 -14.94 0.28 -21.21
CA VAL A 184 -15.09 -0.47 -22.46
C VAL A 184 -15.08 -1.98 -22.21
N LEU A 185 -14.22 -2.49 -21.33
CA LEU A 185 -14.02 -3.93 -21.10
C LEU A 185 -15.31 -4.73 -20.83
N PRO A 186 -16.25 -4.29 -19.96
CA PRO A 186 -17.52 -4.99 -19.69
C PRO A 186 -18.39 -5.22 -20.93
N THR A 187 -18.21 -4.41 -21.97
CA THR A 187 -18.96 -4.53 -23.24
C THR A 187 -18.41 -5.60 -24.18
N ARG A 188 -17.26 -6.20 -23.86
CA ARG A 188 -16.49 -7.11 -24.73
C ARG A 188 -16.54 -8.59 -24.32
N GLY A 189 -17.45 -8.94 -23.43
CA GLY A 189 -17.74 -10.33 -23.04
C GLY A 189 -16.70 -10.99 -22.14
N ASP A 190 -16.97 -12.22 -21.72
CA ASP A 190 -16.14 -12.94 -20.74
C ASP A 190 -14.73 -13.26 -21.24
N GLN A 191 -14.58 -13.41 -22.56
CA GLN A 191 -13.25 -13.57 -23.15
C GLN A 191 -12.41 -12.30 -22.94
N ALA A 192 -13.01 -11.11 -22.93
CA ALA A 192 -12.28 -9.89 -22.64
C ALA A 192 -11.74 -9.85 -21.22
N PHE A 193 -12.46 -10.40 -20.24
CA PHE A 193 -11.97 -10.49 -18.86
C PHE A 193 -10.70 -11.36 -18.78
N ARG A 194 -10.71 -12.54 -19.41
CA ARG A 194 -9.55 -13.46 -19.40
C ARG A 194 -8.35 -12.90 -20.18
N GLN A 195 -8.60 -12.29 -21.34
CA GLN A 195 -7.54 -11.64 -22.12
C GLN A 195 -6.99 -10.40 -21.39
N PHE A 196 -7.83 -9.70 -20.62
CA PHE A 196 -7.39 -8.61 -19.75
C PHE A 196 -6.49 -9.09 -18.61
N CYS A 197 -6.86 -10.17 -17.91
CA CYS A 197 -5.98 -10.80 -16.91
C CYS A 197 -4.65 -11.24 -17.54
N THR A 198 -4.69 -11.86 -18.73
CA THR A 198 -3.49 -12.27 -19.46
C THR A 198 -2.59 -11.07 -19.84
N ALA A 199 -3.20 -9.97 -20.32
CA ALA A 199 -2.50 -8.74 -20.66
C ALA A 199 -1.78 -8.13 -19.42
N LEU A 200 -2.43 -8.15 -18.26
CA LEU A 200 -1.85 -7.70 -16.99
C LEU A 200 -0.62 -8.55 -16.57
N ARG A 201 -0.59 -9.84 -16.93
CA ARG A 201 0.55 -10.74 -16.67
C ARG A 201 1.73 -10.53 -17.63
N THR A 202 1.45 -10.17 -18.88
CA THR A 202 2.51 -10.00 -19.90
C THR A 202 3.46 -8.83 -19.63
N GLY A 203 3.07 -7.87 -18.77
CA GLY A 203 3.95 -6.84 -18.23
C GLY A 203 4.46 -7.23 -16.85
N SER A 204 5.78 -7.40 -16.68
CA SER A 204 6.42 -7.93 -15.47
C SER A 204 6.25 -7.09 -14.18
N GLN A 205 5.49 -5.99 -14.21
CA GLN A 205 5.24 -5.10 -13.06
C GLN A 205 3.77 -5.07 -12.59
N GLN A 206 2.84 -5.83 -13.20
CA GLN A 206 1.40 -5.80 -12.87
C GLN A 206 0.74 -7.18 -12.69
N ASP A 207 1.53 -8.25 -12.58
CA ASP A 207 1.04 -9.63 -12.38
C ASP A 207 0.15 -9.80 -11.12
N TYR A 208 0.39 -8.98 -10.09
CA TYR A 208 -0.44 -8.99 -8.88
C TYR A 208 -1.89 -8.56 -9.14
N LEU A 209 -2.13 -7.69 -10.14
CA LEU A 209 -3.49 -7.26 -10.53
C LEU A 209 -4.24 -8.42 -11.19
N ALA A 210 -3.58 -9.17 -12.08
CA ALA A 210 -4.15 -10.37 -12.68
C ALA A 210 -4.46 -11.44 -11.62
N THR A 211 -3.53 -11.65 -10.69
CA THR A 211 -3.69 -12.62 -9.60
C THR A 211 -4.87 -12.27 -8.70
N ALA A 212 -5.08 -11.00 -8.38
CA ALA A 212 -6.22 -10.54 -7.58
C ALA A 212 -7.58 -10.79 -8.29
N LEU A 213 -7.65 -10.50 -9.60
CA LEU A 213 -8.88 -10.71 -10.39
C LEU A 213 -9.23 -12.19 -10.54
N GLU A 214 -8.24 -13.05 -10.78
CA GLU A 214 -8.44 -14.49 -10.91
C GLU A 214 -8.79 -15.16 -9.57
N GLN A 215 -8.22 -14.69 -8.46
CA GLN A 215 -8.62 -15.15 -7.12
C GLN A 215 -10.08 -14.79 -6.82
N ALA A 216 -10.53 -13.61 -7.24
CA ALA A 216 -11.93 -13.21 -7.11
C ALA A 216 -12.85 -14.07 -7.99
N GLU A 217 -12.44 -14.43 -9.22
CA GLU A 217 -13.18 -15.35 -10.09
C GLU A 217 -13.32 -16.74 -9.45
N ASN A 218 -12.23 -17.30 -8.94
CA ASN A 218 -12.23 -18.62 -8.27
C ASN A 218 -13.09 -18.64 -7.00
N THR A 219 -13.09 -17.53 -6.25
CA THR A 219 -13.92 -17.37 -5.04
C THR A 219 -15.40 -17.32 -5.41
N ALA A 220 -15.76 -16.55 -6.45
CA ALA A 220 -17.13 -16.39 -6.90
C ALA A 220 -17.72 -17.68 -7.53
N GLN A 221 -16.88 -18.48 -8.19
CA GLN A 221 -17.30 -19.78 -8.76
C GLN A 221 -17.44 -20.90 -7.69
N GLY A 222 -16.89 -20.71 -6.50
CA GLY A 222 -16.98 -21.67 -5.38
C GLY A 222 -18.29 -21.62 -4.57
N LEU A 223 -19.20 -20.69 -4.87
CA LEU A 223 -20.39 -20.37 -4.05
C LEU A 223 -21.71 -21.05 -4.48
N ASP A 224 -21.70 -21.94 -5.48
CA ASP A 224 -22.95 -22.52 -6.04
C ASP A 224 -23.50 -23.76 -5.30
N ARG A 225 -23.17 -23.93 -4.00
CA ARG A 225 -23.81 -24.92 -3.13
C ARG A 225 -24.06 -24.36 -1.73
N ILE A 226 -25.22 -23.72 -1.55
CA ILE A 226 -26.11 -23.83 -0.37
C ILE A 226 -27.41 -23.01 -0.67
N PRO A 227 -28.61 -23.49 -0.28
CA PRO A 227 -29.89 -22.99 -0.78
C PRO A 227 -30.35 -21.70 -0.08
N GLN A 228 -30.96 -20.79 -0.85
CA GLN A 228 -31.71 -19.64 -0.32
C GLN A 228 -32.96 -20.09 0.45
N PRO A 229 -33.34 -19.43 1.57
CA PRO A 229 -34.69 -19.51 2.09
C PRO A 229 -35.52 -18.25 1.80
N LEU A 230 -36.56 -18.48 1.00
CA LEU A 230 -37.96 -18.03 1.08
C LEU A 230 -38.32 -16.63 1.64
N VAL A 231 -38.96 -15.86 0.76
CA VAL A 231 -39.77 -14.65 1.00
C VAL A 231 -41.07 -14.99 1.75
N MET A 232 -41.49 -14.15 2.72
CA MET A 232 -42.88 -13.66 2.92
C MET A 232 -42.91 -12.51 3.96
N THR A 233 -43.27 -11.29 3.50
CA THR A 233 -44.24 -10.27 4.02
C THR A 233 -44.33 -9.96 5.53
N ASP A 234 -44.50 -8.75 6.09
CA ASP A 234 -44.77 -7.37 5.63
C ASP A 234 -44.54 -6.38 6.82
N SER A 235 -44.25 -5.10 6.51
CA SER A 235 -44.46 -3.84 7.30
C SER A 235 -43.84 -3.73 8.72
N GLU A 236 -43.14 -2.68 9.16
CA GLU A 236 -43.15 -1.24 8.89
C GLU A 236 -41.72 -0.63 8.96
N GLY A 237 -41.57 0.61 8.48
CA GLY A 237 -40.33 1.29 8.09
C GLY A 237 -39.37 1.82 9.19
N PRO A 238 -38.43 2.72 8.81
CA PRO A 238 -37.01 2.47 9.02
C PRO A 238 -36.44 3.20 10.24
N ALA A 239 -35.57 2.50 10.98
CA ALA A 239 -34.62 3.10 11.90
C ALA A 239 -33.22 2.57 11.56
N TYR A 240 -32.29 3.48 11.33
CA TYR A 240 -30.88 3.21 11.06
C TYR A 240 -30.31 2.23 12.08
N PRO A 241 -29.80 1.05 11.66
CA PRO A 241 -29.22 0.13 12.60
C PRO A 241 -27.78 0.54 12.88
N HIS A 242 -27.57 1.09 14.08
CA HIS A 242 -26.44 0.66 14.89
C HIS A 242 -26.48 -0.89 14.93
N THR A 243 -25.54 -1.55 14.27
CA THR A 243 -25.27 -2.98 14.42
C THR A 243 -24.01 -3.05 15.28
N ASP A 244 -24.07 -3.31 16.58
CA ASP A 244 -24.58 -4.52 17.25
C ASP A 244 -24.31 -5.78 16.45
N PHE A 245 -23.03 -6.19 16.51
CA PHE A 245 -22.57 -7.52 16.12
C PHE A 245 -23.14 -8.54 17.12
N SER A 246 -24.42 -8.88 16.96
CA SER A 246 -25.01 -10.04 17.62
C SER A 246 -24.46 -11.31 16.96
N LEU A 247 -23.49 -11.93 17.62
CA LEU A 247 -23.28 -13.38 17.78
C LEU A 247 -23.98 -14.29 16.74
N GLN A 248 -23.37 -14.43 15.57
CA GLN A 248 -23.50 -15.57 14.65
C GLN A 248 -22.35 -15.40 13.64
N GLU A 249 -21.13 -15.83 13.91
CA GLU A 249 -20.70 -17.22 14.14
C GLU A 249 -19.83 -17.32 15.40
N ALA A 250 -20.39 -17.84 16.49
CA ALA A 250 -19.57 -18.43 17.54
C ALA A 250 -19.04 -19.78 17.05
N THR A 251 -18.05 -19.77 16.14
CA THR A 251 -17.11 -20.90 16.10
C THR A 251 -16.27 -20.75 17.35
N SER A 252 -16.74 -21.37 18.43
CA SER A 252 -16.06 -21.30 19.72
C SER A 252 -14.59 -21.72 19.54
N TYR A 253 -13.63 -20.83 19.84
CA TYR A 253 -12.19 -21.12 19.76
C TYR A 253 -11.72 -22.08 20.86
N HIS A 254 -12.57 -23.02 21.28
CA HIS A 254 -12.27 -24.08 22.25
C HIS A 254 -11.10 -24.99 21.83
N THR A 255 -10.62 -24.88 20.59
CA THR A 255 -9.48 -25.62 20.04
C THR A 255 -8.18 -24.82 19.99
N ALA A 256 -8.20 -23.52 20.31
CA ALA A 256 -7.00 -22.70 20.31
C ALA A 256 -6.09 -23.06 21.50
N SER A 257 -4.81 -23.29 21.20
CA SER A 257 -3.78 -23.61 22.21
C SER A 257 -3.04 -22.35 22.64
N ILE A 258 -2.51 -22.34 23.85
CA ILE A 258 -1.62 -21.26 24.29
C ILE A 258 -0.26 -21.44 23.63
N LEU A 259 0.25 -20.37 23.00
CA LEU A 259 1.61 -20.34 22.50
C LEU A 259 2.57 -19.95 23.63
N HIS A 260 3.40 -20.90 24.07
CA HIS A 260 4.49 -20.63 25.00
C HIS A 260 5.78 -20.37 24.22
N PHE A 261 6.34 -19.18 24.38
CA PHE A 261 7.58 -18.76 23.72
C PHE A 261 8.31 -17.71 24.59
N GLN A 262 9.57 -17.44 24.24
CA GLN A 262 10.38 -16.35 24.77
C GLN A 262 10.86 -15.47 23.61
N PHE A 263 11.31 -14.25 23.88
CA PHE A 263 12.00 -13.45 22.88
C PHE A 263 13.35 -14.09 22.53
N ASP A 264 13.63 -14.31 21.25
CA ASP A 264 14.89 -14.89 20.80
C ASP A 264 16.02 -13.83 20.82
N PRO A 265 17.03 -13.96 21.70
CA PRO A 265 18.14 -13.02 21.78
C PRO A 265 18.94 -12.89 20.47
N ASN A 266 18.95 -13.94 19.63
CA ASN A 266 19.68 -13.93 18.36
C ASN A 266 19.02 -13.05 17.30
N THR A 267 17.72 -12.77 17.47
CA THR A 267 16.94 -11.94 16.54
C THR A 267 16.79 -10.50 17.01
N ALA A 268 17.18 -10.22 18.26
CA ALA A 268 17.02 -8.91 18.88
C ALA A 268 17.95 -7.89 18.23
N HIS A 269 17.38 -6.75 17.83
CA HIS A 269 18.16 -5.59 17.41
C HIS A 269 19.08 -5.09 18.55
N HIS A 270 20.22 -4.47 18.23
CA HIS A 270 21.22 -4.04 19.22
C HIS A 270 20.70 -3.02 20.26
N ASP A 271 19.69 -2.23 19.90
CA ASP A 271 18.98 -1.31 20.81
C ASP A 271 17.98 -2.01 21.74
N ILE A 272 17.67 -3.28 21.50
CA ILE A 272 16.74 -4.06 22.31
C ILE A 272 17.46 -4.76 23.44
N ARG A 273 16.89 -4.67 24.64
CA ARG A 273 17.30 -5.44 25.80
C ARG A 273 16.19 -6.38 26.23
N LEU A 274 16.59 -7.62 26.50
CA LEU A 274 15.74 -8.65 27.03
C LEU A 274 15.99 -8.78 28.54
N SER A 275 14.93 -8.92 29.32
CA SER A 275 14.97 -9.14 30.76
C SER A 275 13.96 -10.21 31.18
N HIS A 276 13.97 -10.58 32.47
CA HIS A 276 13.05 -11.57 33.04
C HIS A 276 13.05 -12.89 32.27
N ASN A 277 14.22 -13.50 32.07
CA ASN A 277 14.39 -14.74 31.30
C ASN A 277 13.80 -14.63 29.89
N ASN A 278 14.12 -13.53 29.19
CA ASN A 278 13.67 -13.25 27.83
C ASN A 278 12.15 -13.17 27.66
N THR A 279 11.41 -12.82 28.71
CA THR A 279 9.94 -12.61 28.64
C THR A 279 9.54 -11.14 28.63
N THR A 280 10.49 -10.23 28.85
CA THR A 280 10.27 -8.79 28.77
C THR A 280 11.26 -8.17 27.80
N VAL A 281 10.76 -7.29 26.93
CA VAL A 281 11.53 -6.53 25.97
C VAL A 281 11.36 -5.03 26.23
N HIS A 282 12.46 -4.30 26.26
CA HIS A 282 12.46 -2.84 26.32
C HIS A 282 13.61 -2.32 25.47
N ARG A 283 13.52 -1.04 25.10
CA ARG A 283 14.59 -0.37 24.38
C ARG A 283 15.56 0.29 25.36
N GLU A 284 16.85 0.07 25.18
CA GLU A 284 17.86 0.84 25.90
C GLU A 284 17.97 2.22 25.26
N THR A 285 17.41 3.23 25.92
CA THR A 285 17.74 4.61 25.59
C THR A 285 19.16 4.85 26.08
N ILE A 286 20.08 5.18 25.16
CA ILE A 286 21.40 5.69 25.53
C ILE A 286 21.15 6.94 26.39
N LYS A 287 21.20 6.78 27.72
CA LYS A 287 21.34 7.91 28.64
C LYS A 287 22.64 8.58 28.21
N ASN A 288 22.54 9.82 27.75
CA ASN A 288 23.69 10.67 27.48
C ASN A 288 24.44 10.95 28.80
N ASP A 289 25.12 9.95 29.37
CA ASP A 289 26.31 10.17 30.17
C ASP A 289 27.47 10.42 29.20
N ARG A 290 27.35 11.50 28.42
CA ARG A 290 28.49 12.11 27.75
C ARG A 290 29.31 12.81 28.82
N LYS A 291 30.10 12.02 29.57
CA LYS A 291 31.45 12.46 29.89
C LYS A 291 32.07 12.90 28.57
N LYS A 292 32.45 14.18 28.55
CA LYS A 292 33.19 14.85 27.48
C LYS A 292 34.14 13.85 26.82
N ASN A 293 33.85 13.50 25.57
CA ASN A 293 34.87 13.31 24.55
C ASN A 293 34.21 13.52 23.18
N SER A 294 34.58 14.67 22.61
CA SER A 294 34.67 15.00 21.18
C SER A 294 34.08 13.96 20.22
N PHE A 295 32.96 14.29 19.55
CA PHE A 295 32.88 14.51 18.09
C PHE A 295 31.43 14.89 17.69
N SER A 296 31.35 15.97 16.91
CA SER A 296 30.21 16.56 16.17
C SER A 296 28.91 16.94 16.92
N ARG A 297 28.75 18.25 17.07
CA ARG A 297 27.55 19.00 17.50
C ARG A 297 26.54 19.14 16.33
N ASP A 298 26.35 18.12 15.51
CA ASP A 298 25.61 18.30 14.23
C ASP A 298 24.82 17.07 13.77
N ARG A 299 24.00 16.49 14.67
CA ARG A 299 23.11 15.38 14.32
C ARG A 299 21.80 15.46 15.08
N PHE A 300 20.85 16.22 14.55
CA PHE A 300 19.44 15.87 14.70
C PHE A 300 19.14 14.75 13.69
N VAL A 301 19.59 13.53 13.98
CA VAL A 301 19.03 12.36 13.30
C VAL A 301 17.66 12.18 13.94
N ASP A 302 16.61 12.53 13.23
CA ASP A 302 15.25 12.28 13.67
C ASP A 302 15.06 10.77 13.74
N THR A 303 15.21 10.23 14.95
CA THR A 303 15.16 8.81 15.23
C THR A 303 13.80 8.20 14.90
N ARG A 304 12.76 9.01 14.61
CA ARG A 304 11.43 8.55 14.15
C ARG A 304 11.45 7.89 12.77
N PHE A 305 12.50 8.08 11.98
CA PHE A 305 12.63 7.54 10.62
C PHE A 305 13.66 6.40 10.48
N LEU A 306 14.26 5.95 11.58
CA LEU A 306 15.03 4.71 11.59
C LEU A 306 14.07 3.53 11.68
N PRO A 307 14.35 2.38 11.04
CA PRO A 307 13.53 1.20 11.18
C PRO A 307 13.40 0.83 12.66
N ASN A 308 12.17 0.57 13.11
CA ASN A 308 11.90 0.26 14.50
C ASN A 308 12.69 -1.00 14.93
N PRO A 309 13.44 -0.94 16.05
CA PRO A 309 14.23 -2.07 16.50
C PRO A 309 13.28 -3.24 16.80
N THR A 310 13.57 -4.41 16.25
CA THR A 310 12.65 -5.56 16.22
C THR A 310 13.28 -6.79 16.88
N VAL A 311 12.46 -7.63 17.49
CA VAL A 311 12.80 -8.97 18.02
C VAL A 311 11.69 -9.96 17.68
N LEU A 312 12.04 -11.22 17.47
CA LEU A 312 11.08 -12.32 17.27
C LEU A 312 10.95 -13.19 18.52
N GLY A 313 9.88 -13.97 18.58
CA GLY A 313 9.78 -15.13 19.46
C GLY A 313 10.69 -16.27 18.98
N ASP A 314 11.02 -17.19 19.89
CA ASP A 314 11.83 -18.39 19.62
C ASP A 314 11.02 -19.59 19.07
N VAL A 315 9.69 -19.48 19.04
CA VAL A 315 8.79 -20.51 18.51
C VAL A 315 8.06 -20.03 17.27
N SER A 316 8.13 -20.82 16.20
CA SER A 316 7.37 -20.63 14.96
C SER A 316 6.05 -21.39 14.97
N VAL A 317 5.03 -20.83 14.33
CA VAL A 317 3.73 -21.46 14.09
C VAL A 317 3.57 -21.75 12.61
N SER A 318 3.36 -23.02 12.25
CA SER A 318 3.16 -23.48 10.86
C SER A 318 1.86 -24.26 10.63
N SER A 319 1.05 -24.42 11.68
CA SER A 319 -0.27 -25.05 11.64
C SER A 319 -1.03 -24.75 12.93
N GLY A 320 -2.33 -25.08 12.99
CA GLY A 320 -3.14 -24.96 14.20
C GLY A 320 -3.60 -23.53 14.51
N VAL A 321 -4.20 -23.39 15.70
CA VAL A 321 -4.72 -22.12 16.22
C VAL A 321 -4.04 -21.84 17.56
N TYR A 322 -3.40 -20.69 17.66
CA TYR A 322 -2.56 -20.31 18.80
C TYR A 322 -2.90 -18.93 19.34
N TYR A 323 -2.77 -18.78 20.66
CA TYR A 323 -3.08 -17.54 21.36
C TYR A 323 -1.97 -17.14 22.33
N TRP A 324 -1.68 -15.85 22.43
CA TRP A 324 -0.79 -15.28 23.46
C TRP A 324 -1.22 -13.86 23.85
N GLU A 325 -0.79 -13.42 25.03
CA GLU A 325 -1.07 -12.10 25.58
C GLU A 325 0.22 -11.33 25.88
N VAL A 326 0.16 -10.01 25.73
CA VAL A 326 1.28 -9.09 25.94
C VAL A 326 0.77 -7.91 26.76
N ASN A 327 1.39 -7.63 27.90
CA ASN A 327 1.19 -6.36 28.58
C ASN A 327 2.02 -5.29 27.88
N VAL A 328 1.44 -4.12 27.71
CA VAL A 328 2.08 -2.96 27.08
C VAL A 328 2.10 -1.80 28.06
N SER A 329 3.27 -1.20 28.27
CA SER A 329 3.43 0.02 29.09
C SER A 329 3.91 1.22 28.30
N GLY A 330 4.34 1.00 27.06
CA GLY A 330 4.84 2.03 26.14
C GLY A 330 3.76 2.70 25.32
N LEU A 331 4.04 3.93 24.87
CA LEU A 331 3.19 4.69 23.96
C LEU A 331 3.49 4.37 22.49
N THR A 332 4.66 3.82 22.18
CA THR A 332 5.07 3.51 20.80
C THR A 332 5.59 2.08 20.67
N TYR A 333 4.81 1.23 20.00
CA TYR A 333 5.15 -0.18 19.78
C TYR A 333 4.52 -0.74 18.50
N ARG A 334 5.04 -1.88 18.05
CA ARG A 334 4.44 -2.76 17.04
C ARG A 334 4.41 -4.19 17.57
N ILE A 335 3.25 -4.84 17.49
CA ILE A 335 3.07 -6.23 17.92
C ILE A 335 2.40 -7.01 16.81
N GLY A 336 2.92 -8.16 16.45
CA GLY A 336 2.36 -8.94 15.35
C GLY A 336 3.08 -10.25 15.10
N VAL A 337 3.14 -10.63 13.83
CA VAL A 337 3.82 -11.83 13.35
C VAL A 337 4.63 -11.53 12.09
N ALA A 338 5.69 -12.28 11.87
CA ALA A 338 6.54 -12.17 10.69
C ALA A 338 7.06 -13.54 10.26
N TYR A 339 7.38 -13.67 8.97
CA TYR A 339 8.22 -14.76 8.51
C TYR A 339 9.66 -14.57 8.99
N GLU A 340 10.42 -15.66 9.07
CA GLU A 340 11.83 -15.64 9.52
C GLU A 340 12.70 -14.70 8.67
N ASN A 341 12.44 -14.71 7.36
CA ASN A 341 13.14 -13.93 6.34
C ASN A 341 12.66 -12.48 6.21
N ALA A 342 11.78 -12.02 7.11
CA ALA A 342 11.30 -10.64 7.06
C ALA A 342 12.48 -9.65 7.15
N PRO A 343 12.48 -8.59 6.32
CA PRO A 343 13.60 -7.67 6.23
C PRO A 343 13.79 -6.94 7.56
N ARG A 344 14.98 -7.09 8.16
CA ARG A 344 15.32 -6.51 9.47
C ARG A 344 15.59 -5.00 9.44
N HIS A 345 15.78 -4.45 8.24
CA HIS A 345 16.03 -3.02 8.01
C HIS A 345 14.76 -2.24 7.68
N VAL A 346 13.59 -2.88 7.73
CA VAL A 346 12.27 -2.29 7.49
C VAL A 346 11.39 -2.56 8.72
N CYS A 347 10.49 -1.63 9.04
CA CYS A 347 9.59 -1.83 10.16
C CYS A 347 8.59 -2.98 9.89
N LEU A 348 8.14 -3.66 10.95
CA LEU A 348 7.07 -4.66 10.88
C LEU A 348 5.81 -4.07 10.24
N GLY A 349 5.19 -4.78 9.30
CA GLY A 349 4.00 -4.34 8.57
C GLY A 349 4.28 -3.44 7.36
N ASP A 350 5.49 -2.90 7.21
CA ASP A 350 5.91 -2.11 6.04
C ASP A 350 6.54 -2.99 4.93
N ASN A 351 6.31 -4.29 5.00
CA ASN A 351 6.69 -5.30 4.02
C ASN A 351 5.59 -6.36 3.89
N ASN A 352 5.63 -7.18 2.83
CA ASN A 352 4.66 -8.24 2.58
C ASN A 352 4.91 -9.54 3.38
N THR A 353 5.92 -9.56 4.25
CA THR A 353 6.31 -10.73 5.06
C THR A 353 6.00 -10.57 6.55
N SER A 354 5.28 -9.53 6.93
CA SER A 354 4.89 -9.26 8.32
C SER A 354 3.54 -8.57 8.43
N TRP A 355 2.85 -8.84 9.53
CA TRP A 355 1.54 -8.29 9.89
C TRP A 355 1.62 -7.82 11.33
N CYS A 356 1.19 -6.59 11.62
CA CYS A 356 1.23 -6.10 13.00
C CYS A 356 0.14 -5.09 13.29
N LEU A 357 -0.09 -4.88 14.58
CA LEU A 357 -0.77 -3.71 15.12
C LEU A 357 0.28 -2.69 15.52
N VAL A 358 0.12 -1.46 15.03
CA VAL A 358 0.96 -0.31 15.32
C VAL A 358 0.24 0.59 16.31
N HIS A 359 0.94 1.01 17.36
CA HIS A 359 0.48 2.04 18.26
C HIS A 359 1.56 3.10 18.43
N SER A 360 1.21 4.37 18.23
CA SER A 360 2.05 5.55 18.45
C SER A 360 1.16 6.78 18.65
N SER A 361 1.77 7.94 18.91
CA SER A 361 1.03 9.22 18.97
C SER A 361 0.41 9.63 17.64
N MET A 362 0.98 9.17 16.52
CA MET A 362 0.57 9.58 15.16
C MET A 362 -0.24 8.50 14.43
N GLU A 363 -0.20 7.25 14.92
CA GLU A 363 -0.80 6.13 14.22
C GLU A 363 -1.30 5.06 15.19
N ARG A 364 -2.53 4.61 14.96
CA ARG A 364 -3.12 3.40 15.53
C ARG A 364 -3.76 2.63 14.40
N SER A 365 -3.18 1.49 14.03
CA SER A 365 -3.60 0.77 12.84
C SER A 365 -3.18 -0.69 12.86
N GLY A 366 -3.89 -1.53 12.11
CA GLY A 366 -3.26 -2.72 11.55
C GLY A 366 -2.35 -2.32 10.39
N ARG A 367 -1.15 -2.89 10.27
CA ARG A 367 -0.27 -2.74 9.11
C ARG A 367 0.15 -4.06 8.50
N HIS A 368 0.15 -4.09 7.17
CA HIS A 368 0.72 -5.14 6.34
C HIS A 368 1.02 -4.61 4.94
N ASN A 369 2.17 -5.01 4.36
CA ASN A 369 2.57 -4.62 3.01
C ASN A 369 2.55 -3.10 2.77
N GLY A 370 2.97 -2.32 3.76
CA GLY A 370 2.97 -0.84 3.73
C GLY A 370 1.58 -0.20 3.81
N LYS A 371 0.51 -1.01 3.84
CA LYS A 371 -0.87 -0.53 3.99
C LYS A 371 -1.21 -0.38 5.47
N SER A 372 -1.92 0.69 5.79
CA SER A 372 -2.39 1.01 7.14
C SER A 372 -3.92 0.91 7.19
N PHE A 373 -4.43 0.26 8.22
CA PHE A 373 -5.84 0.04 8.52
C PHE A 373 -6.17 0.72 9.84
N PRO A 374 -6.64 1.99 9.83
CA PRO A 374 -6.82 2.80 11.04
C PRO A 374 -7.76 2.16 12.06
N LEU A 375 -7.44 2.32 13.34
CA LEU A 375 -8.25 1.86 14.47
C LEU A 375 -8.74 3.06 15.28
N GLU A 376 -10.06 3.19 15.44
CA GLU A 376 -10.69 4.27 16.21
C GLU A 376 -10.75 3.98 17.72
N ILE A 377 -9.76 3.25 18.23
CA ILE A 377 -9.84 2.60 19.53
C ILE A 377 -8.63 3.02 20.41
N PRO A 378 -8.83 3.25 21.73
CA PRO A 378 -7.72 3.52 22.65
C PRO A 378 -6.73 2.36 22.73
N SER A 379 -5.49 2.65 23.11
CA SER A 379 -4.49 1.62 23.39
C SER A 379 -5.00 0.65 24.46
N PRO A 380 -4.93 -0.67 24.24
CA PRO A 380 -5.10 -1.63 25.32
C PRO A 380 -3.90 -1.58 26.27
N GLU A 381 -4.09 -1.92 27.55
CA GLU A 381 -2.98 -2.21 28.48
C GLU A 381 -2.51 -3.66 28.30
N ARG A 382 -3.44 -4.55 27.92
CA ARG A 382 -3.15 -5.92 27.53
C ARG A 382 -3.70 -6.26 26.15
N LEU A 383 -2.78 -6.59 25.25
CA LEU A 383 -3.09 -7.01 23.89
C LEU A 383 -3.03 -8.54 23.78
N GLY A 384 -4.11 -9.14 23.30
CA GLY A 384 -4.16 -10.54 22.92
C GLY A 384 -3.96 -10.70 21.41
N VAL A 385 -3.27 -11.77 21.01
CA VAL A 385 -3.06 -12.12 19.61
C VAL A 385 -3.49 -13.56 19.41
N LEU A 386 -4.38 -13.78 18.44
CA LEU A 386 -4.89 -15.07 18.03
C LEU A 386 -4.50 -15.33 16.58
N LEU A 387 -3.75 -16.40 16.35
CA LEU A 387 -3.32 -16.84 15.03
C LEU A 387 -3.98 -18.18 14.69
N ASP A 388 -4.90 -18.17 13.73
CA ASP A 388 -5.36 -19.36 13.03
C ASP A 388 -4.57 -19.50 11.73
N TYR A 389 -3.54 -20.35 11.76
CA TYR A 389 -2.62 -20.47 10.63
C TYR A 389 -3.32 -21.06 9.40
N ARG A 390 -4.14 -22.11 9.57
CA ARG A 390 -4.80 -22.80 8.46
C ARG A 390 -6.05 -22.08 7.97
N GLY A 391 -6.80 -21.47 8.88
CA GLY A 391 -7.94 -20.62 8.54
C GLY A 391 -7.52 -19.25 8.01
N GLY A 392 -6.23 -18.90 8.08
CA GLY A 392 -5.69 -17.67 7.52
C GLY A 392 -6.15 -16.41 8.27
N ARG A 393 -6.35 -16.51 9.59
CA ARG A 393 -6.85 -15.39 10.41
C ARG A 393 -5.81 -15.01 11.44
N LEU A 394 -5.51 -13.71 11.53
CA LEU A 394 -4.71 -13.12 12.60
C LEU A 394 -5.53 -12.01 13.26
N SER A 395 -5.99 -12.26 14.48
CA SER A 395 -6.83 -11.36 15.24
C SER A 395 -6.08 -10.74 16.41
N PHE A 396 -6.23 -9.45 16.59
CA PHE A 396 -5.75 -8.67 17.72
C PHE A 396 -6.93 -8.28 18.59
N CYS A 397 -6.81 -8.44 19.90
CA CYS A 397 -7.88 -8.09 20.84
C CYS A 397 -7.39 -7.27 22.03
N ASP A 398 -8.27 -6.42 22.52
CA ASP A 398 -8.15 -5.73 23.80
C ASP A 398 -8.73 -6.67 24.85
N VAL A 399 -7.85 -7.26 25.68
CA VAL A 399 -8.22 -8.32 26.63
C VAL A 399 -9.09 -7.75 27.75
N ASP A 400 -8.74 -6.56 28.23
CA ASP A 400 -9.42 -5.92 29.35
C ASP A 400 -10.83 -5.47 28.95
N ARG A 401 -10.98 -4.94 27.73
CA ARG A 401 -12.29 -4.52 27.18
C ARG A 401 -13.02 -5.60 26.41
N ARG A 402 -12.44 -6.80 26.31
CA ARG A 402 -13.04 -8.01 25.72
C ARG A 402 -13.59 -7.80 24.31
N ARG A 403 -12.77 -7.20 23.43
CA ARG A 403 -13.17 -6.95 22.04
C ARG A 403 -12.03 -7.20 21.07
N ILE A 404 -12.39 -7.60 19.86
CA ILE A 404 -11.47 -7.67 18.74
C ILE A 404 -11.20 -6.24 18.25
N LEU A 405 -9.92 -5.91 18.09
CA LEU A 405 -9.45 -4.63 17.56
C LEU A 405 -9.32 -4.70 16.05
N HIS A 406 -8.70 -5.77 15.54
CA HIS A 406 -8.45 -5.94 14.11
C HIS A 406 -8.24 -7.40 13.78
N THR A 407 -8.65 -7.81 12.57
CA THR A 407 -8.38 -9.15 12.04
C THR A 407 -7.85 -9.04 10.62
N PHE A 408 -6.66 -9.59 10.38
CA PHE A 408 -6.18 -9.84 9.04
C PHE A 408 -6.71 -11.18 8.54
N LEU A 409 -7.12 -11.19 7.28
CA LEU A 409 -7.37 -12.40 6.50
C LEU A 409 -6.22 -12.54 5.49
N ALA A 410 -5.44 -13.60 5.60
CA ALA A 410 -4.26 -13.82 4.76
C ALA A 410 -3.94 -15.31 4.63
N HIS A 411 -3.38 -15.70 3.50
CA HIS A 411 -2.82 -17.03 3.32
C HIS A 411 -1.35 -17.04 3.76
N PHE A 412 -1.05 -17.75 4.85
CA PHE A 412 0.31 -17.84 5.37
C PHE A 412 1.08 -18.97 4.65
N SER A 413 2.13 -18.59 3.93
CA SER A 413 2.93 -19.48 3.08
C SER A 413 4.20 -20.00 3.75
N GLN A 414 4.58 -19.45 4.91
CA GLN A 414 5.75 -19.83 5.68
C GLN A 414 5.43 -19.82 7.19
N PRO A 415 6.22 -20.52 8.02
CA PRO A 415 6.09 -20.45 9.47
C PRO A 415 6.15 -19.00 9.97
N LEU A 416 5.23 -18.65 10.87
CA LEU A 416 5.12 -17.33 11.46
C LEU A 416 5.73 -17.31 12.85
N TYR A 417 6.54 -16.30 13.13
CA TYR A 417 7.06 -16.01 14.45
C TYR A 417 6.31 -14.82 15.04
N PRO A 418 5.95 -14.83 16.34
CA PRO A 418 5.59 -13.62 17.05
C PRO A 418 6.68 -12.55 16.87
N ALA A 419 6.30 -11.32 16.56
CA ALA A 419 7.22 -10.25 16.18
C ALA A 419 6.88 -8.94 16.90
N PHE A 420 7.91 -8.27 17.41
CA PHE A 420 7.75 -7.15 18.34
C PHE A 420 8.76 -6.04 18.05
N SER A 421 8.28 -4.81 18.10
CA SER A 421 9.13 -3.61 18.13
C SER A 421 8.67 -2.70 19.25
N VAL A 422 9.60 -2.17 20.04
CA VAL A 422 9.31 -1.23 21.14
C VAL A 422 10.24 -0.03 21.03
N TRP A 423 9.66 1.17 21.10
CA TRP A 423 10.43 2.41 21.03
C TRP A 423 10.57 3.07 22.40
N ASP A 424 9.48 3.07 23.17
CA ASP A 424 9.42 3.54 24.54
C ASP A 424 8.61 2.55 25.40
N GLY A 425 8.89 2.51 26.69
CA GLY A 425 8.29 1.55 27.62
C GLY A 425 8.82 0.12 27.47
N GLU A 426 8.00 -0.84 27.89
CA GLU A 426 8.30 -2.27 27.83
C GLU A 426 7.09 -3.07 27.31
N LEU A 427 7.39 -4.21 26.71
CA LEU A 427 6.42 -5.24 26.37
C LEU A 427 6.79 -6.50 27.15
N SER A 428 5.84 -7.10 27.85
CA SER A 428 6.07 -8.32 28.62
C SER A 428 5.06 -9.40 28.27
N LEU A 429 5.56 -10.60 27.98
CA LEU A 429 4.72 -11.77 27.74
C LEU A 429 3.94 -12.14 29.00
N VAL A 430 2.65 -12.39 28.84
CA VAL A 430 1.77 -12.78 29.95
C VAL A 430 1.62 -14.29 29.97
N SER A 431 1.83 -14.90 31.14
CA SER A 431 1.55 -16.32 31.34
C SER A 431 0.04 -16.53 31.41
N VAL A 432 -0.54 -17.01 30.31
CA VAL A 432 -1.98 -17.32 30.20
C VAL A 432 -2.24 -18.83 30.37
N SER A 433 -3.36 -19.17 30.98
CA SER A 433 -3.78 -20.57 31.20
C SER A 433 -4.92 -21.02 30.29
N HIS A 434 -5.65 -20.07 29.68
CA HIS A 434 -6.77 -20.35 28.80
C HIS A 434 -6.99 -19.21 27.81
N VAL A 435 -7.56 -19.53 26.65
CA VAL A 435 -8.01 -18.53 25.67
C VAL A 435 -9.25 -17.81 26.21
N PRO A 436 -9.32 -16.47 26.14
CA PRO A 436 -10.48 -15.72 26.60
C PRO A 436 -11.77 -16.16 25.90
N ARG A 437 -12.85 -16.33 26.68
CA ARG A 437 -14.16 -16.80 26.17
C ARG A 437 -14.87 -15.85 25.21
N PHE A 438 -14.43 -14.59 25.13
CA PHE A 438 -15.03 -13.58 24.25
C PHE A 438 -14.48 -13.66 22.82
N LEU A 439 -13.38 -14.39 22.64
CA LEU A 439 -12.84 -14.67 21.32
C LEU A 439 -13.73 -15.70 20.65
#